data_AF-A0A835C6H5-F1
#
_entry.id   AF-A0A835C6H5-F1
#
_cell.length_a   1.000
_cell.length_b   1.000
_cell.length_c   1.000
_cell.angle_alpha   90.00
_cell.angle_beta   90.00
_cell.angle_gamma   90.00
#
_symmetry.space_group_name_H-M   'P 1'
#
loop_
_entity.id
_entity.type
_entity.pdbx_description
1 polymer ?
#
loop_
_entity_poly.entity_id
_entity_poly.type
_entity_poly.pdbx_seq_one_letter_code
_entity_poly.pdbx_strand_id
1 'polypeptide(L)'
;MVVLARNGHMALFIVLLSQLALFKCVSTYIRPLDLNTEHVIEGVTVTFLEANHCPGAALIHFHLPNGQRYLHTGDFRACKQMQNYPLLVNQPVNILYLDTTYCNPKYKFPPKENVLNYVVKITKNHLQKQPRTLVVVGAYSIGKERVYLEISKALQAKIYANASRRRILLAYGWPELSDSLCTDGNNTFLHVLPMAYLRIERLKDYLKTYKEKFSAVLAFRPTGWTFSEKIGNHLELIKPITRGNVTIYGVPYSEHSSFTELRQFVEFLKPDKIIPTVNVSNAANREKMQSYFRDWLRG
;
A
#
# COMPACT_ATOMS: atom_id res chain seq x y z
N MET A 1 2.89 -18.00 18.34
CA MET A 1 1.99 -18.32 17.21
C MET A 1 1.88 -17.07 16.34
N VAL A 2 2.21 -17.13 15.06
CA VAL A 2 2.01 -16.01 14.13
C VAL A 2 0.84 -16.37 13.22
N VAL A 3 -0.24 -15.60 13.31
CA VAL A 3 -1.48 -15.80 12.57
C VAL A 3 -1.49 -14.85 11.37
N LEU A 4 -1.79 -15.37 10.18
CA LEU A 4 -1.68 -14.62 8.92
C LEU A 4 -2.96 -14.75 8.11
N ALA A 5 -3.45 -13.62 7.56
CA ALA A 5 -4.62 -13.59 6.69
C ALA A 5 -4.32 -14.09 5.27
N ARG A 6 -5.29 -14.77 4.64
CA ARG A 6 -5.19 -15.35 3.30
C ARG A 6 -6.38 -14.99 2.41
N ASN A 7 -6.21 -14.18 1.38
CA ASN A 7 -7.23 -14.08 0.33
C ASN A 7 -7.11 -15.31 -0.58
N GLY A 8 -8.17 -15.74 -1.27
CA GLY A 8 -8.25 -17.00 -2.04
C GLY A 8 -7.08 -17.40 -2.97
N HIS A 9 -6.05 -16.56 -3.15
CA HIS A 9 -4.79 -16.86 -3.83
C HIS A 9 -3.50 -16.39 -3.11
N MET A 10 -3.53 -16.03 -1.82
CA MET A 10 -2.47 -15.20 -1.25
C MET A 10 -2.28 -15.38 0.25
N ALA A 11 -1.13 -15.90 0.69
CA ALA A 11 -0.67 -15.85 2.09
C ALA A 11 0.67 -15.09 2.12
N LEU A 12 0.67 -13.75 2.17
CA LEU A 12 1.87 -13.00 1.80
C LEU A 12 3.04 -13.14 2.76
N PHE A 13 2.78 -13.43 4.03
CA PHE A 13 3.88 -13.75 4.93
C PHE A 13 4.38 -15.18 4.73
N ILE A 14 3.53 -16.12 4.27
CA ILE A 14 3.96 -17.49 4.03
C ILE A 14 4.85 -17.57 2.81
N VAL A 15 4.54 -16.90 1.72
CA VAL A 15 5.32 -17.12 0.49
C VAL A 15 6.60 -16.27 0.47
N LEU A 16 6.63 -15.11 1.14
CA LEU A 16 7.90 -14.42 1.41
C LEU A 16 8.82 -15.28 2.31
N LEU A 17 8.25 -15.95 3.32
CA LEU A 17 9.02 -16.76 4.28
C LEU A 17 9.31 -18.20 3.81
N SER A 18 8.52 -18.76 2.89
CA SER A 18 8.69 -20.14 2.40
C SER A 18 9.57 -20.24 1.14
N GLN A 19 9.62 -19.19 0.31
CA GLN A 19 10.50 -19.16 -0.87
C GLN A 19 11.85 -18.46 -0.62
N LEU A 20 11.97 -17.63 0.42
CA LEU A 20 13.27 -17.31 0.99
C LEU A 20 13.73 -18.54 1.78
N ALA A 21 14.84 -19.16 1.39
CA ALA A 21 15.51 -20.25 2.10
C ALA A 21 16.08 -19.82 3.48
N LEU A 22 15.39 -18.93 4.19
CA LEU A 22 15.73 -18.42 5.51
C LEU A 22 15.07 -19.24 6.63
N PHE A 23 13.98 -19.99 6.38
CA PHE A 23 13.30 -20.72 7.45
C PHE A 23 12.62 -22.03 7.02
N LYS A 24 13.40 -23.01 6.55
CA LYS A 24 12.96 -24.44 6.56
C LYS A 24 12.55 -24.95 7.95
N CYS A 25 12.83 -24.19 9.01
CA CYS A 25 12.62 -24.56 10.42
C CYS A 25 11.32 -23.97 11.05
N VAL A 26 10.53 -23.13 10.35
CA VAL A 26 9.42 -22.35 10.99
C VAL A 26 8.01 -22.73 10.51
N SER A 27 7.87 -23.65 9.54
CA SER A 27 6.54 -24.01 9.00
C SER A 27 5.58 -24.56 10.06
N THR A 28 6.07 -25.21 11.11
CA THR A 28 5.26 -25.74 12.22
C THR A 28 4.62 -24.67 13.10
N TYR A 29 5.13 -23.43 13.07
CA TYR A 29 4.65 -22.32 13.91
C TYR A 29 3.78 -21.30 13.17
N ILE A 30 3.64 -21.44 11.84
CA ILE A 30 2.88 -20.52 11.00
C ILE A 30 1.53 -21.14 10.64
N ARG A 31 0.45 -20.42 10.94
CA ARG A 31 -0.91 -20.84 10.59
C ARG A 31 -1.55 -19.82 9.63
N PRO A 32 -1.68 -20.13 8.32
CA PRO A 32 -2.48 -19.32 7.42
C PRO A 32 -3.96 -19.46 7.74
N LEU A 33 -4.68 -18.34 7.74
CA LEU A 33 -6.11 -18.29 7.95
C LEU A 33 -6.74 -17.50 6.81
N ASP A 34 -7.80 -18.03 6.21
CA ASP A 34 -8.47 -17.39 5.09
C ASP A 34 -9.21 -16.10 5.48
N LEU A 35 -9.20 -15.12 4.59
CA LEU A 35 -9.95 -13.87 4.66
C LEU A 35 -11.44 -14.16 4.51
N ASN A 36 -12.26 -13.31 5.13
CA ASN A 36 -13.72 -13.40 5.12
C ASN A 36 -14.26 -14.76 5.62
N THR A 37 -13.45 -15.51 6.37
CA THR A 37 -13.80 -16.80 6.95
C THR A 37 -13.64 -16.69 8.46
N GLU A 38 -14.60 -17.24 9.21
CA GLU A 38 -14.51 -17.32 10.67
C GLU A 38 -13.56 -18.46 11.07
N HIS A 39 -12.63 -18.15 11.97
CA HIS A 39 -11.69 -19.11 12.55
C HIS A 39 -11.83 -19.10 14.07
N VAL A 40 -11.82 -20.26 14.71
CA VAL A 40 -11.82 -20.33 16.18
C VAL A 40 -10.41 -20.59 16.68
N ILE A 41 -9.87 -19.66 17.47
CA ILE A 41 -8.52 -19.73 18.04
C ILE A 41 -8.66 -19.59 19.55
N GLU A 42 -8.36 -20.67 20.28
CA GLU A 42 -8.39 -20.68 21.76
C GLU A 42 -9.73 -20.15 22.34
N GLY A 43 -10.85 -20.51 21.69
CA GLY A 43 -12.19 -20.11 22.11
C GLY A 43 -12.63 -18.71 21.67
N VAL A 44 -11.79 -17.96 20.92
CA VAL A 44 -12.13 -16.67 20.32
C VAL A 44 -12.43 -16.87 18.84
N THR A 45 -13.56 -16.34 18.36
CA THR A 45 -13.84 -16.31 16.92
C THR A 45 -13.12 -15.12 16.30
N VAL A 46 -12.33 -15.39 15.26
CA VAL A 46 -11.47 -14.42 14.59
C VAL A 46 -11.77 -14.44 13.09
N THR A 47 -12.00 -13.27 12.51
CA THR A 47 -12.21 -13.10 11.07
C THR A 47 -11.25 -12.05 10.53
N PHE A 48 -10.57 -12.38 9.45
CA PHE A 48 -9.64 -11.46 8.78
C PHE A 48 -10.34 -10.80 7.60
N LEU A 49 -10.16 -9.49 7.43
CA LEU A 49 -10.74 -8.71 6.32
C LEU A 49 -9.63 -7.95 5.58
N GLU A 50 -9.81 -7.67 4.29
CA GLU A 50 -8.79 -6.96 3.50
C GLU A 50 -8.55 -5.53 4.02
N ALA A 51 -7.29 -5.20 4.34
CA ALA A 51 -6.90 -3.91 4.93
C ALA A 51 -6.58 -2.82 3.90
N ASN A 52 -6.47 -3.14 2.61
CA ASN A 52 -6.21 -2.18 1.55
C ASN A 52 -4.89 -1.38 1.72
N HIS A 53 -3.95 -1.92 2.49
CA HIS A 53 -2.62 -1.34 2.76
C HIS A 53 -1.58 -1.86 1.77
N CYS A 54 -0.96 -3.00 2.10
CA CYS A 54 -0.03 -3.72 1.24
C CYS A 54 -0.55 -5.16 1.06
N PRO A 55 -0.03 -5.92 0.09
CA PRO A 55 -0.46 -7.30 -0.12
C PRO A 55 -0.45 -8.10 1.19
N GLY A 56 -1.60 -8.66 1.59
CA GLY A 56 -1.71 -9.55 2.76
C GLY A 56 -1.86 -8.87 4.11
N ALA A 57 -1.90 -7.54 4.11
CA ALA A 57 -2.37 -6.80 5.27
C ALA A 57 -3.85 -7.08 5.49
N ALA A 58 -4.26 -7.24 6.74
CA ALA A 58 -5.63 -7.53 7.10
C ALA A 58 -6.08 -6.78 8.35
N LEU A 59 -7.34 -6.37 8.34
CA LEU A 59 -8.07 -6.06 9.56
C LEU A 59 -8.38 -7.39 10.26
N ILE A 60 -8.40 -7.38 11.58
CA ILE A 60 -8.71 -8.57 12.39
C ILE A 60 -9.89 -8.23 13.28
N HIS A 61 -11.01 -8.90 13.03
CA HIS A 61 -12.21 -8.84 13.87
C HIS A 61 -12.19 -9.99 14.87
N PHE A 62 -12.35 -9.68 16.15
CA PHE A 62 -12.41 -10.64 17.25
C PHE A 62 -13.81 -10.61 17.85
N HIS A 63 -14.42 -11.78 18.02
CA HIS A 63 -15.63 -11.97 18.81
C HIS A 63 -15.26 -12.82 20.03
N LEU A 64 -15.29 -12.18 21.20
CA LEU A 64 -14.86 -12.75 22.46
C LEU A 64 -16.00 -13.55 23.13
N PRO A 65 -15.67 -14.53 24.01
CA PRO A 65 -16.68 -15.32 24.74
C PRO A 65 -17.65 -14.51 25.60
N ASN A 66 -17.25 -13.31 26.03
CA ASN A 66 -18.09 -12.40 26.81
C ASN A 66 -19.04 -11.55 25.93
N GLY A 67 -19.09 -11.80 24.61
CA GLY A 67 -19.92 -11.09 23.65
C GLY A 67 -19.32 -9.77 23.12
N GLN A 68 -18.15 -9.35 23.61
CA GLN A 68 -17.48 -8.16 23.08
C GLN A 68 -16.88 -8.43 21.69
N ARG A 69 -16.87 -7.39 20.86
CA ARG A 69 -16.35 -7.42 19.49
C ARG A 69 -15.27 -6.37 19.31
N TYR A 70 -14.05 -6.79 18.98
CA TYR A 70 -12.92 -5.89 18.76
C TYR A 70 -12.54 -5.89 17.29
N LEU A 71 -12.13 -4.73 16.77
CA LEU A 71 -11.52 -4.62 15.46
C LEU A 71 -10.11 -4.06 15.60
N HIS A 72 -9.12 -4.80 15.14
CA HIS A 72 -7.75 -4.31 15.02
C HIS A 72 -7.44 -4.05 13.55
N THR A 73 -7.13 -2.80 13.22
CA THR A 73 -6.90 -2.41 11.82
C THR A 73 -5.55 -2.83 11.28
N GLY A 74 -4.54 -3.04 12.15
CA GLY A 74 -3.16 -3.15 11.69
C GLY A 74 -2.74 -1.83 11.04
N ASP A 75 -1.92 -1.88 10.01
CA ASP A 75 -1.80 -0.76 9.07
C ASP A 75 -2.85 -0.92 7.97
N PHE A 76 -3.64 0.12 7.71
CA PHE A 76 -4.75 0.05 6.75
C PHE A 76 -4.97 1.37 6.01
N ARG A 77 -5.62 1.27 4.84
CA ARG A 77 -6.19 2.44 4.16
C ARG A 77 -7.70 2.26 4.03
N ALA A 78 -8.43 2.94 4.90
CA ALA A 78 -9.88 3.04 4.85
C ALA A 78 -10.36 3.42 3.44
N CYS A 79 -11.37 2.70 2.97
CA CYS A 79 -12.02 2.96 1.70
C CYS A 79 -13.50 2.61 1.78
N LYS A 80 -14.30 3.14 0.84
CA LYS A 80 -15.76 2.93 0.82
C LYS A 80 -16.14 1.46 0.73
N GLN A 81 -15.35 0.60 0.08
CA GLN A 81 -15.66 -0.83 -0.01
C GLN A 81 -15.74 -1.52 1.36
N MET A 82 -15.01 -1.03 2.37
CA MET A 82 -15.06 -1.60 3.73
C MET A 82 -16.43 -1.40 4.40
N GLN A 83 -17.21 -0.41 3.95
CA GLN A 83 -18.59 -0.20 4.41
C GLN A 83 -19.58 -1.23 3.85
N ASN A 84 -19.12 -2.08 2.92
CA ASN A 84 -19.91 -3.19 2.36
C ASN A 84 -19.46 -4.54 2.91
N TYR A 85 -18.48 -4.58 3.83
CA TYR A 85 -18.06 -5.84 4.45
C TYR A 85 -19.18 -6.36 5.35
N PRO A 86 -19.80 -7.52 5.04
CA PRO A 86 -21.00 -7.98 5.76
C PRO A 86 -20.79 -8.06 7.27
N LEU A 87 -19.59 -8.45 7.71
CA LEU A 87 -19.24 -8.53 9.13
C LEU A 87 -19.28 -7.16 9.82
N LEU A 88 -18.77 -6.11 9.18
CA LEU A 88 -18.73 -4.75 9.74
C LEU A 88 -20.07 -4.02 9.62
N VAL A 89 -20.91 -4.40 8.66
CA VAL A 89 -22.26 -3.85 8.50
C VAL A 89 -23.22 -4.45 9.53
N ASN A 90 -23.14 -5.75 9.76
CA ASN A 90 -24.14 -6.47 10.53
C ASN A 90 -23.79 -6.61 12.03
N GLN A 91 -22.54 -6.31 12.42
CA GLN A 91 -22.10 -6.47 13.81
C GLN A 91 -21.48 -5.17 14.35
N PRO A 92 -21.90 -4.71 15.54
CA PRO A 92 -21.29 -3.54 16.18
C PRO A 92 -19.86 -3.84 16.63
N VAL A 93 -18.97 -2.86 16.54
CA VAL A 93 -17.60 -2.95 17.04
C VAL A 93 -17.51 -2.22 18.38
N ASN A 94 -17.20 -2.91 19.47
CA ASN A 94 -17.08 -2.28 20.79
C ASN A 94 -15.76 -1.51 20.94
N ILE A 95 -14.63 -2.16 20.60
CA ILE A 95 -13.30 -1.55 20.71
C ILE A 95 -12.61 -1.57 19.35
N LEU A 96 -12.20 -0.39 18.89
CA LEU A 96 -11.43 -0.20 17.67
C LEU A 96 -9.97 0.12 17.99
N TYR A 97 -9.04 -0.76 17.62
CA TYR A 97 -7.61 -0.46 17.58
C TYR A 97 -7.26 0.11 16.20
N LEU A 98 -6.99 1.41 16.16
CA LEU A 98 -6.94 2.20 14.93
C LEU A 98 -5.51 2.57 14.53
N ASP A 99 -5.16 2.35 13.25
CA ASP A 99 -4.01 2.97 12.59
C ASP A 99 -4.18 4.50 12.61
N THR A 100 -3.31 5.17 13.34
CA THR A 100 -3.33 6.62 13.52
C THR A 100 -2.13 7.31 12.87
N THR A 101 -1.51 6.66 11.87
CA THR A 101 -0.33 7.17 11.15
C THR A 101 -0.52 8.61 10.67
N TYR A 102 -1.68 8.91 10.06
CA TYR A 102 -2.03 10.24 9.55
C TYR A 102 -3.26 10.85 10.23
N CYS A 103 -3.45 10.60 11.53
CA CYS A 103 -4.52 11.21 12.33
C CYS A 103 -4.24 12.72 12.64
N ASN A 104 -4.17 13.54 11.59
CA ASN A 104 -4.08 14.99 11.67
C ASN A 104 -4.71 15.64 10.42
N PRO A 105 -5.56 16.68 10.55
CA PRO A 105 -6.28 17.31 9.44
C PRO A 105 -5.41 17.78 8.26
N LYS A 106 -4.12 18.06 8.51
CA LYS A 106 -3.18 18.47 7.46
C LYS A 106 -2.91 17.37 6.42
N TYR A 107 -3.16 16.10 6.78
CA TYR A 107 -2.92 14.94 5.90
C TYR A 107 -4.16 14.63 5.08
N LYS A 108 -4.24 15.28 3.92
CA LYS A 108 -5.25 15.02 2.90
C LYS A 108 -4.51 14.57 1.65
N PHE A 109 -4.82 13.37 1.17
CA PHE A 109 -4.30 12.86 -0.09
C PHE A 109 -5.44 12.32 -0.95
N PRO A 110 -5.27 12.38 -2.28
CA PRO A 110 -6.31 11.93 -3.21
C PRO A 110 -6.54 10.41 -3.11
N PRO A 111 -7.69 9.93 -3.61
CA PRO A 111 -7.95 8.50 -3.80
C PRO A 111 -6.82 7.82 -4.59
N LYS A 112 -6.51 6.56 -4.25
CA LYS A 112 -5.45 5.78 -4.94
C LYS A 112 -5.65 5.79 -6.46
N GLU A 113 -6.87 5.58 -6.91
CA GLU A 113 -7.25 5.54 -8.33
C GLU A 113 -6.89 6.83 -9.07
N ASN A 114 -7.12 8.00 -8.47
CA ASN A 114 -6.76 9.27 -9.08
C ASN A 114 -5.23 9.39 -9.28
N VAL A 115 -4.44 8.92 -8.30
CA VAL A 115 -2.97 8.92 -8.41
C VAL A 115 -2.49 7.95 -9.47
N LEU A 116 -3.10 6.75 -9.55
CA LEU A 116 -2.77 5.75 -10.56
C LEU A 116 -3.07 6.26 -11.97
N ASN A 117 -4.25 6.84 -12.20
CA ASN A 117 -4.63 7.46 -13.47
C ASN A 117 -3.68 8.59 -13.86
N TYR A 118 -3.30 9.42 -12.89
CA TYR A 118 -2.32 10.49 -13.11
C TYR A 118 -0.95 9.95 -13.52
N VAL A 119 -0.42 8.94 -12.83
CA VAL A 119 0.87 8.32 -13.17
C VAL A 119 0.84 7.73 -14.59
N VAL A 120 -0.23 7.03 -14.96
CA VAL A 120 -0.42 6.50 -16.32
C VAL A 120 -0.46 7.63 -17.35
N LYS A 121 -1.22 8.71 -17.09
CA LYS A 121 -1.30 9.88 -17.97
C LYS A 121 0.07 10.54 -18.18
N ILE A 122 0.82 10.79 -17.11
CA ILE A 122 2.17 11.36 -17.20
C ILE A 122 3.11 10.45 -17.99
N THR A 123 3.03 9.14 -17.76
CA THR A 123 3.86 8.16 -18.49
C THR A 123 3.57 8.18 -19.99
N LYS A 124 2.29 8.12 -20.38
CA LYS A 124 1.86 8.20 -21.79
C LYS A 124 2.33 9.49 -22.45
N ASN A 125 2.06 10.63 -21.82
CA ASN A 125 2.45 11.94 -22.36
C ASN A 125 3.96 12.10 -22.51
N HIS A 126 4.74 11.56 -21.58
CA HIS A 126 6.20 11.63 -21.65
C HIS A 126 6.75 10.72 -22.75
N LEU A 127 6.26 9.50 -22.87
CA LEU A 127 6.68 8.56 -23.92
C LEU A 127 6.30 9.05 -25.33
N GLN A 128 5.17 9.75 -25.48
CA GLN A 128 4.82 10.39 -26.76
C GLN A 128 5.85 11.45 -27.19
N LYS A 129 6.38 12.23 -26.24
CA LYS A 129 7.36 13.28 -26.50
C LYS A 129 8.79 12.75 -26.61
N GLN A 130 9.10 11.72 -25.82
CA GLN A 130 10.42 11.11 -25.73
C GLN A 130 10.28 9.58 -25.70
N PRO A 131 10.14 8.92 -26.87
CA PRO A 131 9.85 7.48 -26.94
C PRO A 131 10.96 6.59 -26.36
N ARG A 132 12.20 7.07 -26.35
CA ARG A 132 13.36 6.37 -25.77
C ARG A 132 13.53 6.68 -24.27
N THR A 133 12.43 6.75 -23.52
CA THR A 133 12.47 6.95 -22.06
C THR A 133 12.33 5.64 -21.30
N LEU A 134 13.23 5.42 -20.35
CA LEU A 134 13.11 4.39 -19.33
C LEU A 134 12.21 4.90 -18.18
N VAL A 135 11.13 4.18 -17.90
CA VAL A 135 10.21 4.48 -16.81
C VAL A 135 10.61 3.69 -15.57
N VAL A 136 10.83 4.39 -14.44
CA VAL A 136 11.25 3.78 -13.18
C VAL A 136 10.23 4.06 -12.08
N VAL A 137 9.71 3.01 -11.44
CA VAL A 137 8.87 3.17 -10.24
C VAL A 137 9.66 2.76 -9.00
N GLY A 138 9.72 3.66 -8.02
CA GLY A 138 10.30 3.38 -6.72
C GLY A 138 9.34 2.59 -5.85
N ALA A 139 9.81 1.52 -5.21
CA ALA A 139 9.01 0.75 -4.26
C ALA A 139 9.88 0.14 -3.15
N TYR A 140 9.24 -0.23 -2.04
CA TYR A 140 9.87 -0.98 -0.94
C TYR A 140 9.92 -2.48 -1.30
N SER A 141 10.29 -3.34 -0.34
CA SER A 141 10.28 -4.80 -0.55
C SER A 141 8.87 -5.33 -0.86
N ILE A 142 7.84 -4.81 -0.20
CA ILE A 142 6.42 -5.07 -0.42
C ILE A 142 5.69 -3.71 -0.41
N GLY A 143 4.65 -3.54 -1.21
CA GLY A 143 3.87 -2.31 -1.31
C GLY A 143 4.22 -1.51 -2.57
N LYS A 144 3.24 -0.70 -3.00
CA LYS A 144 3.24 0.11 -4.24
C LYS A 144 3.08 -0.66 -5.55
N GLU A 145 2.78 -1.96 -5.50
CA GLU A 145 2.59 -2.83 -6.67
C GLU A 145 1.65 -2.24 -7.72
N ARG A 146 0.52 -1.72 -7.25
CA ARG A 146 -0.51 -1.16 -8.13
C ARG A 146 0.02 -0.01 -9.00
N VAL A 147 1.02 0.75 -8.55
CA VAL A 147 1.55 1.88 -9.33
C VAL A 147 2.18 1.41 -10.64
N TYR A 148 3.03 0.39 -10.58
CA TYR A 148 3.69 -0.13 -11.79
C TYR A 148 2.81 -1.15 -12.54
N LEU A 149 1.89 -1.85 -11.86
CA LEU A 149 0.89 -2.68 -12.53
C LEU A 149 -0.06 -1.86 -13.41
N GLU A 150 -0.55 -0.72 -12.94
CA GLU A 150 -1.44 0.13 -13.75
C GLU A 150 -0.72 0.72 -14.98
N ILE A 151 0.57 1.08 -14.86
CA ILE A 151 1.39 1.46 -16.03
C ILE A 151 1.53 0.27 -16.99
N SER A 152 1.91 -0.90 -16.46
CA SER A 152 2.09 -2.13 -17.23
C SER A 152 0.84 -2.49 -18.03
N LYS A 153 -0.33 -2.49 -17.38
CA LYS A 153 -1.63 -2.77 -18.00
C LYS A 153 -2.01 -1.73 -19.05
N ALA A 154 -1.90 -0.45 -18.71
CA ALA A 154 -2.34 0.64 -19.57
C ALA A 154 -1.46 0.86 -20.82
N LEU A 155 -0.21 0.39 -20.80
CA LEU A 155 0.76 0.49 -21.90
C LEU A 155 1.20 -0.87 -22.45
N GLN A 156 0.59 -1.97 -21.99
CA GLN A 156 0.92 -3.36 -22.39
C GLN A 156 2.42 -3.69 -22.27
N ALA A 157 3.06 -3.20 -21.21
CA ALA A 157 4.49 -3.36 -20.97
C ALA A 157 4.76 -4.38 -19.87
N LYS A 158 5.77 -5.25 -20.04
CA LYS A 158 6.24 -6.09 -18.93
C LYS A 158 6.95 -5.24 -17.86
N ILE A 159 7.08 -5.76 -16.65
CA ILE A 159 7.70 -5.08 -15.51
C ILE A 159 9.04 -5.74 -15.21
N TYR A 160 10.14 -5.02 -15.41
CA TYR A 160 11.44 -5.51 -14.99
C TYR A 160 11.65 -5.29 -13.48
N ALA A 161 12.05 -6.37 -12.81
CA ALA A 161 12.55 -6.35 -11.44
C ALA A 161 13.76 -7.28 -11.34
N ASN A 162 14.71 -6.94 -10.46
CA ASN A 162 15.87 -7.80 -10.21
C ASN A 162 15.46 -9.13 -9.56
N ALA A 163 16.36 -10.12 -9.55
CA ALA A 163 16.06 -11.46 -9.08
C ALA A 163 15.54 -11.52 -7.63
N SER A 164 16.12 -10.70 -6.75
CA SER A 164 15.71 -10.61 -5.34
C SER A 164 14.26 -10.12 -5.21
N ARG A 165 13.92 -9.02 -5.90
CA ARG A 165 12.56 -8.47 -5.90
C ARG A 165 11.56 -9.42 -6.57
N ARG A 166 11.91 -10.02 -7.71
CA ARG A 166 11.00 -10.98 -8.39
C ARG A 166 10.63 -12.15 -7.51
N ARG A 167 11.56 -12.69 -6.71
CA ARG A 167 11.25 -13.77 -5.76
C ARG A 167 10.14 -13.35 -4.79
N ILE A 168 10.21 -12.12 -4.28
CA ILE A 168 9.17 -11.53 -3.43
C ILE A 168 7.85 -11.34 -4.19
N LEU A 169 7.87 -10.81 -5.41
CA LEU A 169 6.65 -10.56 -6.17
C LEU A 169 5.95 -11.85 -6.62
N LEU A 170 6.71 -12.86 -7.05
CA LEU A 170 6.19 -14.19 -7.39
C LEU A 170 5.57 -14.88 -6.18
N ALA A 171 6.12 -14.62 -5.00
CA ALA A 171 5.58 -15.13 -3.77
C ALA A 171 4.12 -14.65 -3.52
N TYR A 172 3.69 -13.55 -4.12
CA TYR A 172 2.31 -13.09 -3.91
C TYR A 172 1.28 -14.04 -4.53
N GLY A 173 1.65 -14.87 -5.50
CA GLY A 173 0.70 -15.75 -6.18
C GLY A 173 -0.38 -15.00 -6.96
N TRP A 174 -0.09 -13.75 -7.37
CA TRP A 174 -0.98 -12.91 -8.17
C TRP A 174 -0.71 -13.12 -9.66
N PRO A 175 -1.60 -13.79 -10.42
CA PRO A 175 -1.35 -14.10 -11.83
C PRO A 175 -1.07 -12.84 -12.66
N GLU A 176 -1.87 -11.78 -12.48
CA GLU A 176 -1.69 -10.51 -13.18
C GLU A 176 -0.28 -9.91 -12.98
N LEU A 177 0.29 -10.06 -11.77
CA LEU A 177 1.63 -9.60 -11.48
C LEU A 177 2.69 -10.55 -12.03
N SER A 178 2.59 -11.85 -11.73
CA SER A 178 3.58 -12.84 -12.16
C SER A 178 3.74 -12.87 -13.67
N ASP A 179 2.62 -12.83 -14.39
CA ASP A 179 2.60 -12.91 -15.85
C ASP A 179 3.17 -11.63 -16.47
N SER A 180 3.09 -10.51 -15.75
CA SER A 180 3.61 -9.23 -16.21
C SER A 180 5.11 -9.05 -15.92
N LEU A 181 5.77 -9.92 -15.16
CA LEU A 181 7.19 -9.77 -14.83
C LEU A 181 8.12 -10.08 -16.01
N CYS A 182 9.27 -9.38 -16.05
CA CYS A 182 10.37 -9.60 -16.97
C CYS A 182 11.68 -9.84 -16.21
N THR A 183 12.49 -10.79 -16.71
CA THR A 183 13.82 -11.11 -16.16
C THR A 183 14.94 -10.29 -16.77
N ASP A 184 14.73 -9.71 -17.96
CA ASP A 184 15.73 -8.92 -18.69
C ASP A 184 15.24 -7.48 -18.86
N GLY A 185 15.97 -6.54 -18.25
CA GLY A 185 15.65 -5.11 -18.31
C GLY A 185 15.78 -4.52 -19.72
N ASN A 186 16.42 -5.21 -20.67
CA ASN A 186 16.44 -4.74 -22.05
C ASN A 186 15.09 -4.93 -22.76
N ASN A 187 14.23 -5.82 -22.29
CA ASN A 187 13.00 -6.19 -23.02
C ASN A 187 11.77 -5.37 -22.60
N THR A 188 11.94 -4.40 -21.71
CA THR A 188 10.87 -3.48 -21.32
C THR A 188 11.42 -2.11 -20.95
N PHE A 189 10.59 -1.08 -21.07
CA PHE A 189 10.91 0.26 -20.59
C PHE A 189 10.52 0.49 -19.12
N LEU A 190 9.78 -0.43 -18.48
CA LEU A 190 9.22 -0.24 -17.15
C LEU A 190 9.99 -1.04 -16.09
N HIS A 191 10.76 -0.34 -15.26
CA HIS A 191 11.63 -0.94 -14.25
C HIS A 191 11.19 -0.56 -12.83
N VAL A 192 11.34 -1.49 -11.89
CA VAL A 192 11.07 -1.24 -10.47
C VAL A 192 12.38 -1.25 -9.69
N LEU A 193 12.68 -0.15 -9.01
CA LEU A 193 13.89 0.02 -8.21
C LEU A 193 13.58 0.33 -6.73
N PRO A 194 14.51 0.07 -5.80
CA PRO A 194 14.35 0.49 -4.42
C PRO A 194 14.16 2.00 -4.29
N MET A 195 13.26 2.45 -3.42
CA MET A 195 12.96 3.87 -3.22
C MET A 195 14.22 4.73 -2.94
N ALA A 196 15.19 4.18 -2.18
CA ALA A 196 16.45 4.85 -1.87
C ALA A 196 17.33 5.13 -3.10
N TYR A 197 17.09 4.42 -4.20
CA TYR A 197 17.83 4.54 -5.46
C TYR A 197 17.32 5.66 -6.36
N LEU A 198 16.10 6.18 -6.13
CA LEU A 198 15.48 7.24 -6.95
C LEU A 198 16.04 8.63 -6.60
N ARG A 199 17.33 8.80 -6.89
CA ARG A 199 18.09 10.04 -6.83
C ARG A 199 18.67 10.31 -8.23
N ILE A 200 18.75 11.58 -8.62
CA ILE A 200 19.16 11.99 -9.96
C ILE A 200 20.44 11.29 -10.43
N GLU A 201 21.53 11.38 -9.66
CA GLU A 201 22.82 10.82 -10.09
C GLU A 201 22.80 9.29 -10.20
N ARG A 202 22.11 8.61 -9.28
CA ARG A 202 21.96 7.14 -9.35
C ARG A 202 21.12 6.69 -10.54
N LEU A 203 20.08 7.43 -10.89
CA LEU A 203 19.26 7.14 -12.08
C LEU A 203 20.03 7.40 -13.38
N LYS A 204 20.90 8.42 -13.42
CA LYS A 204 21.82 8.61 -14.54
C LYS A 204 22.78 7.44 -14.69
N ASP A 205 23.37 6.99 -13.59
CA ASP A 205 24.27 5.83 -13.61
C ASP A 205 23.55 4.56 -14.05
N TYR A 206 22.32 4.36 -13.58
CA TYR A 206 21.50 3.24 -14.01
C TYR A 206 21.16 3.29 -15.51
N LEU A 207 20.81 4.47 -16.02
CA LEU A 207 20.53 4.68 -17.45
C LEU A 207 21.71 4.31 -18.34
N LYS A 208 22.97 4.51 -17.89
CA LYS A 208 24.17 4.11 -18.66
C LYS A 208 24.16 2.62 -19.04
N THR A 209 23.57 1.77 -18.19
CA THR A 209 23.44 0.33 -18.44
C THR A 209 22.54 0.01 -19.64
N TYR A 210 21.59 0.91 -19.95
CA TYR A 210 20.59 0.71 -21.00
C TYR A 210 20.66 1.80 -22.09
N LYS A 211 21.81 2.49 -22.21
CA LYS A 211 22.00 3.65 -23.11
C LYS A 211 21.71 3.36 -24.58
N GLU A 212 21.88 2.11 -25.01
CA GLU A 212 21.60 1.68 -26.39
C GLU A 212 20.09 1.73 -26.69
N LYS A 213 19.23 1.54 -25.67
CA LYS A 213 17.77 1.57 -25.83
C LYS A 213 17.16 2.89 -25.39
N PHE A 214 17.59 3.41 -24.25
CA PHE A 214 16.97 4.57 -23.61
C PHE A 214 17.93 5.76 -23.52
N SER A 215 17.40 6.96 -23.80
CA SER A 215 18.11 8.24 -23.74
C SER A 215 17.65 9.14 -22.58
N ALA A 216 16.58 8.77 -21.86
CA ALA A 216 16.09 9.50 -20.69
C ALA A 216 15.46 8.57 -19.63
N VAL A 217 15.23 9.13 -18.44
CA VAL A 217 14.53 8.47 -17.34
C VAL A 217 13.35 9.33 -16.87
N LEU A 218 12.18 8.71 -16.79
CA LEU A 218 11.02 9.19 -16.05
C LEU A 218 10.84 8.33 -14.80
N ALA A 219 11.03 8.89 -13.62
CA ALA A 219 10.89 8.17 -12.36
C ALA A 219 9.71 8.65 -11.53
N PHE A 220 9.02 7.72 -10.87
CA PHE A 220 7.97 8.00 -9.90
C PHE A 220 8.40 7.55 -8.51
N ARG A 221 8.28 8.44 -7.52
CA ARG A 221 8.44 8.18 -6.09
C ARG A 221 7.05 8.21 -5.43
N PRO A 222 6.40 7.05 -5.25
CA PRO A 222 5.10 6.99 -4.59
C PRO A 222 5.26 7.17 -3.08
N THR A 223 4.87 8.33 -2.54
CA THR A 223 5.05 8.72 -1.13
C THR A 223 3.78 9.31 -0.54
N GLY A 224 3.46 9.00 0.72
CA GLY A 224 2.25 9.52 1.39
C GLY A 224 2.43 10.90 2.05
N TRP A 225 3.64 11.22 2.55
CA TRP A 225 3.86 12.34 3.48
C TRP A 225 4.24 13.68 2.82
N THR A 226 4.70 13.67 1.57
CA THR A 226 5.30 14.85 0.91
C THR A 226 4.29 15.87 0.42
N PHE A 227 3.01 15.67 0.67
CA PHE A 227 1.94 16.49 0.12
C PHE A 227 1.34 17.41 1.19
N SER A 228 1.52 18.71 0.99
CA SER A 228 0.87 19.75 1.80
C SER A 228 -0.57 19.95 1.35
N GLU A 229 -1.41 20.53 2.22
CA GLU A 229 -2.81 20.89 1.91
C GLU A 229 -2.96 21.65 0.58
N LYS A 230 -1.93 22.39 0.16
CA LYS A 230 -1.93 23.20 -1.07
C LYS A 230 -2.04 22.37 -2.35
N ILE A 231 -1.51 21.16 -2.38
CA ILE A 231 -1.60 20.32 -3.58
C ILE A 231 -2.88 19.48 -3.52
N GLY A 232 -3.35 19.09 -2.32
CA GLY A 232 -4.67 18.49 -2.10
C GLY A 232 -5.05 17.44 -3.15
N ASN A 233 -6.17 17.67 -3.84
CA ASN A 233 -6.65 16.83 -4.96
C ASN A 233 -6.16 17.29 -6.34
N HIS A 234 -5.38 18.38 -6.42
CA HIS A 234 -4.91 18.97 -7.67
C HIS A 234 -3.58 18.36 -8.10
N LEU A 235 -3.62 17.10 -8.55
CA LEU A 235 -2.44 16.35 -9.01
C LEU A 235 -1.67 17.06 -10.14
N GLU A 236 -2.34 17.90 -10.93
CA GLU A 236 -1.71 18.69 -12.01
C GLU A 236 -0.73 19.76 -11.50
N LEU A 237 -0.80 20.13 -10.22
CA LEU A 237 0.14 21.08 -9.61
C LEU A 237 1.47 20.43 -9.20
N ILE A 238 1.61 19.10 -9.32
CA ILE A 238 2.86 18.39 -9.01
C ILE A 238 3.95 18.85 -9.98
N LYS A 239 4.99 19.46 -9.43
CA LYS A 239 6.21 19.83 -10.17
C LYS A 239 7.25 18.72 -10.00
N PRO A 240 7.71 18.08 -11.10
CA PRO A 240 8.79 17.12 -11.01
C PRO A 240 10.14 17.82 -10.77
N ILE A 241 11.10 17.07 -10.28
CA ILE A 241 12.51 17.47 -10.26
C ILE A 241 13.14 16.96 -11.55
N THR A 242 13.64 17.87 -12.39
CA THR A 242 14.30 17.52 -13.65
C THR A 242 15.74 18.02 -13.64
N ARG A 243 16.70 17.17 -14.02
CA ARG A 243 18.10 17.55 -14.25
C ARG A 243 18.66 16.78 -15.44
N GLY A 244 18.87 17.48 -16.55
CA GLY A 244 19.25 16.85 -17.82
C GLY A 244 18.12 15.93 -18.33
N ASN A 245 18.47 14.70 -18.65
CA ASN A 245 17.56 13.67 -19.17
C ASN A 245 16.89 12.81 -18.08
N VAL A 246 16.89 13.26 -16.82
CA VAL A 246 16.22 12.57 -15.72
C VAL A 246 15.15 13.46 -15.11
N THR A 247 13.93 12.95 -15.05
CA THR A 247 12.76 13.59 -14.46
C THR A 247 12.19 12.70 -13.36
N ILE A 248 11.98 13.24 -12.16
CA ILE A 248 11.45 12.50 -11.00
C ILE A 248 10.18 13.18 -10.50
N TYR A 249 9.06 12.47 -10.49
CA TYR A 249 7.81 12.87 -9.86
C TYR A 249 7.68 12.27 -8.46
N GLY A 250 7.41 13.11 -7.45
CA GLY A 250 6.85 12.65 -6.18
C GLY A 250 5.33 12.58 -6.29
N VAL A 251 4.73 11.40 -6.14
CA VAL A 251 3.28 11.20 -6.31
C VAL A 251 2.64 10.75 -5.00
N PRO A 252 1.46 11.30 -4.62
CA PRO A 252 0.85 11.11 -3.30
C PRO A 252 0.14 9.75 -3.14
N TYR A 253 0.84 8.65 -3.44
CA TYR A 253 0.30 7.30 -3.29
C TYR A 253 0.52 6.78 -1.86
N SER A 254 -0.44 7.06 -0.98
CA SER A 254 -0.47 6.52 0.38
C SER A 254 -1.09 5.12 0.44
N GLU A 255 -0.56 4.26 1.31
CA GLU A 255 -1.17 2.98 1.70
C GLU A 255 -1.72 3.04 3.14
N HIS A 256 -1.68 4.21 3.77
CA HIS A 256 -2.40 4.51 5.01
C HIS A 256 -3.56 5.45 4.74
N SER A 257 -4.54 5.45 5.63
CA SER A 257 -5.71 6.32 5.60
C SER A 257 -5.37 7.79 5.78
N SER A 258 -6.00 8.67 5.01
CA SER A 258 -6.00 10.12 5.26
C SER A 258 -6.85 10.45 6.47
N PHE A 259 -6.74 11.68 6.98
CA PHE A 259 -7.58 12.11 8.10
C PHE A 259 -9.08 11.99 7.80
N THR A 260 -9.50 12.32 6.58
CA THR A 260 -10.89 12.22 6.14
C THR A 260 -11.34 10.77 5.95
N GLU A 261 -10.48 9.91 5.38
CA GLU A 261 -10.77 8.47 5.27
C GLU A 261 -10.91 7.82 6.66
N LEU A 262 -10.04 8.17 7.62
CA LEU A 262 -10.14 7.72 9.02
C LEU A 262 -11.46 8.15 9.66
N ARG A 263 -11.79 9.44 9.55
CA ARG A 263 -13.04 10.00 10.08
C ARG A 263 -14.25 9.24 9.54
N GLN A 264 -14.35 9.09 8.22
CA GLN A 264 -15.49 8.41 7.58
C GLN A 264 -15.60 6.94 8.01
N PHE A 265 -14.47 6.25 8.20
CA PHE A 265 -14.45 4.87 8.68
C PHE A 265 -14.94 4.75 10.12
N VAL A 266 -14.52 5.68 11.00
CA VAL A 266 -14.97 5.74 12.39
C VAL A 266 -16.44 6.11 12.50
N GLU A 267 -16.90 7.10 11.74
CA GLU A 267 -18.31 7.53 11.69
C GLU A 267 -19.23 6.40 11.18
N PHE A 268 -18.73 5.53 10.30
CA PHE A 268 -19.44 4.32 9.87
C PHE A 268 -19.49 3.26 10.98
N LEU A 269 -18.35 2.92 11.59
CA LEU A 269 -18.28 1.84 12.59
C LEU A 269 -18.94 2.20 13.93
N LYS A 270 -18.92 3.49 14.30
CA LYS A 270 -19.41 4.03 15.58
C LYS A 270 -18.98 3.20 16.81
N PRO A 271 -17.67 2.93 17.00
CA PRO A 271 -17.23 2.11 18.12
C PRO A 271 -17.41 2.79 19.47
N ASP A 272 -17.65 1.99 20.53
CA ASP A 272 -17.76 2.51 21.90
C ASP A 272 -16.44 3.13 22.39
N LYS A 273 -15.30 2.57 21.95
CA LYS A 273 -13.97 3.01 22.33
C LYS A 273 -12.97 2.89 21.19
N ILE A 274 -12.12 3.92 21.04
CA ILE A 274 -11.01 3.93 20.08
C ILE A 274 -9.68 3.93 20.82
N ILE A 275 -8.78 3.02 20.43
CA ILE A 275 -7.42 2.89 20.94
C ILE A 275 -6.45 3.18 19.78
N PRO A 276 -5.68 4.29 19.83
CA PRO A 276 -4.69 4.58 18.80
C PRO A 276 -3.52 3.59 18.90
N THR A 277 -2.96 3.18 17.75
CA THR A 277 -1.82 2.25 17.69
C THR A 277 -0.52 2.95 17.24
N VAL A 278 -0.61 4.12 16.63
CA VAL A 278 0.53 4.89 16.09
C VAL A 278 0.55 6.30 16.69
N ASN A 279 1.74 6.91 16.80
CA ASN A 279 1.94 8.25 17.36
C ASN A 279 1.53 8.37 18.85
N VAL A 280 1.60 7.26 19.60
CA VAL A 280 1.13 7.18 20.99
C VAL A 280 2.18 7.53 22.05
N SER A 281 3.45 7.75 21.69
CA SER A 281 4.52 8.01 22.66
C SER A 281 4.39 9.38 23.35
N ASN A 282 3.83 10.38 22.65
CA ASN A 282 3.69 11.75 23.15
C ASN A 282 2.28 12.03 23.70
N ALA A 283 2.19 12.55 24.93
CA ALA A 283 0.92 12.84 25.59
C ALA A 283 0.04 13.87 24.86
N ALA A 284 0.64 14.93 24.33
CA ALA A 284 -0.08 15.96 23.57
C ALA A 284 -0.64 15.39 22.26
N ASN A 285 0.10 14.51 21.57
CA ASN A 285 -0.42 13.82 20.39
C ASN A 285 -1.59 12.89 20.74
N ARG A 286 -1.49 12.16 21.87
CA ARG A 286 -2.61 11.33 22.35
C ARG A 286 -3.85 12.16 22.64
N GLU A 287 -3.73 13.27 23.38
CA GLU A 287 -4.87 14.12 23.70
C GLU A 287 -5.51 14.72 22.43
N LYS A 288 -4.69 15.14 21.47
CA LYS A 288 -5.16 15.65 20.19
C LYS A 288 -5.89 14.59 19.34
N MET A 289 -5.42 13.35 19.33
CA MET A 289 -6.14 12.25 18.67
C MET A 289 -7.46 11.97 19.39
N GLN A 290 -7.45 11.95 20.73
CA GLN A 290 -8.66 11.75 21.52
C GLN A 290 -9.70 12.86 21.31
N SER A 291 -9.29 14.12 21.14
CA SER A 291 -10.22 15.19 20.77
C SER A 291 -10.90 14.92 19.43
N TYR A 292 -10.15 14.47 18.41
CA TYR A 292 -10.74 14.11 17.12
C TYR A 292 -11.72 12.94 17.24
N PHE A 293 -11.39 11.90 18.02
CA PHE A 293 -12.28 10.76 18.23
C PHE A 293 -13.60 11.17 18.89
N ARG A 294 -13.54 12.04 19.92
CA ARG A 294 -14.75 12.60 20.55
C ARG A 294 -15.60 13.36 19.55
N ASP A 295 -14.98 14.15 18.67
CA ASP A 295 -15.70 14.91 17.65
C ASP A 295 -16.34 14.00 16.59
N TRP A 296 -15.64 12.95 16.15
CA TRP A 296 -16.15 12.00 15.14
C TRP A 296 -17.30 11.13 15.65
N LEU A 297 -17.31 10.80 16.95
CA LEU A 297 -18.36 9.96 17.56
C LEU A 297 -19.60 10.76 18.01
N ARG A 298 -19.56 12.09 17.98
CA ARG A 298 -20.72 12.96 18.27
C ARG A 298 -21.68 13.10 17.07
N GLY A 299 -21.28 12.65 15.89
CA GLY A 299 -21.98 12.79 14.61
C GLY A 299 -23.08 11.75 14.31
#